data_AF-A0AAV0Y827-F1
#
_entry.id   AF-A0AAV0Y827-F1
#
_cell.length_a   1.000
_cell.length_b   1.000
_cell.length_c   1.000
_cell.angle_alpha   90.00
_cell.angle_beta   90.00
_cell.angle_gamma   90.00
#
_symmetry.space_group_name_H-M   'P 1'
#
loop_
_entity.id
_entity.type
_entity.pdbx_description
1 polymer ?
#
loop_
_entity_poly.entity_id
_entity_poly.type
_entity_poly.pdbx_seq_one_letter_code
_entity_poly.pdbx_strand_id
1 'polypeptide(L)'
;MISSYNDCLTLQNSLDKFAAWCNSFNLSLNIAKCKVMTFHRSRSVITFDYNLSGLSIQRVNQVEDLGILFVPSLHFGPHIDIMTSKAFRVLGFIKRHTVNFSSPKCLLVLYNSLVRSVLEYGCVVWSPYTAADIRRIDRVQNYFMNFVGFCLNIPHPKHDYRPIIQALKLNYLQTRRDNLGNNFIRGLIEGRVDAPRLLEQLDFRIPNNTRLQCSFYPPNNTSNFARNAPLPRLMRLANLL
;
A
#
# COMPACT_ATOMS: atom_id res chain seq x y z
N MET A 1 -13.51 18.38 -4.47
CA MET A 1 -13.90 17.29 -5.39
C MET A 1 -14.30 17.96 -6.70
N ILE A 2 -13.88 17.45 -7.86
CA ILE A 2 -14.25 18.05 -9.16
C ILE A 2 -15.60 17.46 -9.57
N SER A 3 -16.62 18.31 -9.61
CA SER A 3 -18.01 17.95 -9.89
C SER A 3 -18.61 18.72 -11.08
N SER A 4 -17.96 19.81 -11.49
CA SER A 4 -18.39 20.69 -12.57
C SER A 4 -17.22 21.16 -13.42
N TYR A 5 -17.51 21.71 -14.60
CA TYR A 5 -16.49 22.37 -15.42
C TYR A 5 -15.87 23.59 -14.72
N ASN A 6 -16.65 24.28 -13.87
CA ASN A 6 -16.14 25.39 -13.05
C ASN A 6 -15.09 24.94 -12.03
N ASP A 7 -15.22 23.73 -11.48
CA ASP A 7 -14.20 23.15 -10.60
C ASP A 7 -12.89 22.89 -11.36
N CYS A 8 -12.98 22.47 -12.63
CA CYS A 8 -11.81 22.31 -13.50
C CYS A 8 -11.11 23.65 -13.74
N LEU A 9 -11.87 24.72 -14.05
CA LEU A 9 -11.31 26.07 -14.19
C LEU A 9 -10.66 26.57 -12.89
N THR A 10 -11.29 26.29 -11.75
CA THR A 10 -10.73 26.63 -10.43
C THR A 10 -9.41 25.91 -10.16
N LEU A 11 -9.32 24.64 -10.54
CA LEU A 11 -8.07 23.87 -10.46
C LEU A 11 -7.02 24.41 -11.44
N GLN A 12 -7.39 24.77 -12.67
CA GLN A 12 -6.49 25.41 -13.63
C GLN A 12 -5.92 26.72 -13.07
N ASN A 13 -6.77 27.59 -12.53
CA ASN A 13 -6.34 28.83 -11.87
C ASN A 13 -5.38 28.56 -10.70
N SER A 14 -5.56 27.45 -9.98
CA SER A 14 -4.66 27.04 -8.90
C SER A 14 -3.30 26.56 -9.44
N LEU A 15 -3.29 25.84 -10.57
CA LEU A 15 -2.05 25.46 -11.28
C LEU A 15 -1.31 26.69 -11.81
N ASP A 16 -2.02 27.68 -12.33
CA ASP A 16 -1.41 28.91 -12.84
C ASP A 16 -0.77 29.72 -11.70
N LYS A 17 -1.46 29.84 -10.56
CA LYS A 17 -0.90 30.44 -9.34
C LYS A 17 0.32 29.68 -8.84
N PHE A 18 0.29 28.34 -8.86
CA PHE A 18 1.42 27.52 -8.49
C PHE A 18 2.61 27.70 -9.43
N ALA A 19 2.39 27.78 -10.74
CA ALA A 19 3.44 28.06 -11.71
C ALA A 19 4.05 29.46 -11.51
N ALA A 20 3.22 30.47 -11.27
CA ALA A 20 3.68 31.82 -10.97
C ALA A 20 4.51 31.87 -9.68
N TRP A 21 4.09 31.14 -8.63
CA TRP A 21 4.86 31.00 -7.39
C TRP A 21 6.21 30.31 -7.64
N CYS A 22 6.24 29.18 -8.35
CA CYS A 22 7.51 28.53 -8.70
C CYS A 22 8.46 29.50 -9.42
N ASN A 23 7.94 30.28 -10.37
CA ASN A 23 8.71 31.29 -11.07
C ASN A 23 9.22 32.41 -10.15
N SER A 24 8.44 32.85 -9.16
CA SER A 24 8.90 33.86 -8.19
C SER A 24 10.04 33.35 -7.29
N PHE A 25 10.17 32.03 -7.16
CA PHE A 25 11.29 31.37 -6.46
C PHE A 25 12.39 30.87 -7.42
N ASN A 26 12.37 31.25 -8.70
CA ASN A 26 13.30 30.79 -9.74
C ASN A 26 13.34 29.25 -9.89
N LEU A 27 12.21 28.57 -9.64
CA LEU A 27 12.06 27.12 -9.82
C LEU A 27 11.43 26.80 -11.19
N SER A 28 12.17 26.07 -12.03
CA SER A 28 11.65 25.59 -13.31
C SER A 28 10.89 24.27 -13.16
N LEU A 29 9.65 24.22 -13.62
CA LEU A 29 8.81 23.01 -13.60
C LEU A 29 9.12 22.09 -14.79
N ASN A 30 9.37 20.81 -14.53
CA ASN A 30 9.50 19.81 -15.58
C ASN A 30 8.12 19.25 -15.98
N ILE A 31 7.50 19.90 -16.97
CA ILE A 31 6.14 19.59 -17.42
C ILE A 31 6.04 18.16 -17.97
N ALA A 32 7.12 17.60 -18.53
CA ALA A 32 7.14 16.22 -19.01
C ALA A 32 6.97 15.19 -17.87
N LYS A 33 7.37 15.54 -16.64
CA LYS A 33 7.12 14.72 -15.44
C LYS A 33 5.76 14.96 -14.80
N CYS A 34 5.11 16.09 -15.08
CA CYS A 34 3.76 16.38 -14.62
C CYS A 34 2.74 15.52 -15.37
N LYS A 35 1.82 14.89 -14.65
CA LYS A 35 0.75 14.05 -15.20
C LYS A 35 -0.59 14.43 -14.60
N VAL A 36 -1.66 14.28 -15.37
CA VAL A 36 -3.04 14.41 -14.88
C VAL A 36 -3.68 13.03 -14.80
N MET A 37 -4.24 12.69 -13.64
CA MET A 37 -5.08 11.53 -13.46
C MET A 37 -6.37 11.95 -12.75
N THR A 38 -7.50 11.42 -13.21
CA THR A 38 -8.79 11.60 -12.54
C THR A 38 -9.14 10.31 -11.80
N PHE A 39 -9.29 10.39 -10.48
CA PHE A 39 -9.84 9.28 -9.69
C PHE A 39 -11.36 9.36 -9.71
N HIS A 40 -12.04 8.28 -10.11
CA HIS A 40 -13.49 8.27 -10.20
C HIS A 40 -14.09 6.90 -9.93
N ARG A 41 -15.32 6.92 -9.42
CA ARG A 41 -16.23 5.77 -9.34
C ARG A 41 -17.50 5.99 -10.16
N SER A 42 -17.73 7.22 -10.63
CA SER A 42 -18.84 7.57 -11.51
C SER A 42 -18.62 7.03 -12.92
N ARG A 43 -19.73 6.78 -13.62
CA ARG A 43 -19.76 6.48 -15.06
C ARG A 43 -19.62 7.74 -15.92
N SER A 44 -20.05 8.90 -15.41
CA SER A 44 -19.84 10.20 -16.05
C SER A 44 -18.57 10.84 -15.51
N VAL A 45 -17.52 10.85 -16.33
CA VAL A 45 -16.22 11.45 -15.98
C VAL A 45 -16.07 12.76 -16.73
N ILE A 46 -15.74 13.83 -16.01
CA ILE A 46 -15.38 15.11 -16.62
C ILE A 46 -13.93 15.01 -17.08
N THR A 47 -13.73 15.15 -18.39
CA THR A 47 -12.40 15.26 -18.99
C THR A 47 -12.10 16.73 -19.22
N PHE A 48 -10.94 17.16 -18.76
CA PHE A 48 -10.45 18.53 -18.92
C PHE A 48 -8.94 18.50 -19.14
N ASP A 49 -8.47 19.25 -20.12
CA ASP A 49 -7.05 19.34 -20.44
C ASP A 49 -6.44 20.50 -19.67
N TYR A 50 -5.57 20.15 -18.73
CA TYR A 50 -4.87 21.13 -17.90
C TYR A 50 -3.58 21.56 -18.57
N ASN A 51 -3.27 22.84 -18.45
CA ASN A 51 -2.05 23.42 -18.96
C ASN A 51 -1.16 23.89 -17.81
N LEU A 52 0.16 23.86 -18.00
CA LEU A 52 1.13 24.36 -17.05
C LEU A 52 2.21 25.11 -17.82
N SER A 53 2.39 26.39 -17.52
CA SER A 53 3.33 27.28 -18.24
C SER A 53 3.12 27.27 -19.77
N GLY A 54 1.87 27.24 -20.22
CA GLY A 54 1.51 27.24 -21.65
C GLY A 54 1.61 25.88 -22.36
N LEU A 55 2.06 24.82 -21.69
CA LEU A 55 2.12 23.47 -22.24
C LEU A 55 1.06 22.56 -21.62
N SER A 56 0.44 21.71 -22.45
CA SER A 56 -0.56 20.75 -21.97
C SER A 56 0.07 19.62 -21.16
N ILE A 57 -0.54 19.29 -20.02
CA ILE A 57 -0.08 18.22 -19.14
C ILE A 57 -0.66 16.89 -19.63
N GLN A 58 0.20 15.88 -19.78
CA GLN A 58 -0.24 14.57 -20.25
C GLN A 58 -1.22 13.91 -19.27
N ARG A 59 -2.38 13.51 -19.79
CA ARG A 59 -3.34 12.67 -19.08
C ARG A 59 -2.92 11.20 -19.10
N VAL A 60 -3.02 10.52 -17.95
CA VAL A 60 -2.61 9.12 -17.80
C VAL A 60 -3.64 8.30 -17.04
N ASN A 61 -3.67 7.00 -17.35
CA ASN A 61 -4.51 6.00 -16.66
C ASN A 61 -3.75 5.19 -15.61
N GLN A 62 -2.45 5.42 -15.49
CA GLN A 62 -1.59 4.84 -14.45
C GLN A 62 -0.54 5.88 -14.06
N VAL A 63 -0.31 6.06 -12.75
CA VAL A 63 0.74 6.95 -12.24
C VAL A 63 1.39 6.29 -11.05
N GLU A 64 2.72 6.31 -11.03
CA GLU A 64 3.48 5.87 -9.87
C GLU A 64 3.81 7.09 -9.02
N ASP A 65 3.44 7.03 -7.74
CA ASP A 65 3.79 8.04 -6.76
C ASP A 65 4.42 7.37 -5.54
N LEU A 66 5.62 7.84 -5.18
CA LEU A 66 6.47 7.28 -4.13
C LEU A 66 6.57 5.74 -4.17
N GLY A 67 6.64 5.12 -5.36
CA GLY A 67 6.76 3.67 -5.52
C GLY A 67 5.45 2.88 -5.47
N ILE A 68 4.29 3.55 -5.37
CA ILE A 68 2.96 2.94 -5.38
C ILE A 68 2.26 3.30 -6.69
N LEU A 69 1.72 2.29 -7.38
CA LEU A 69 1.01 2.50 -8.64
C LEU A 69 -0.48 2.76 -8.37
N PHE A 70 -0.96 3.90 -8.85
CA PHE A 70 -2.35 4.31 -8.80
C PHE A 70 -3.01 4.19 -10.17
N VAL A 71 -4.31 3.87 -10.14
CA VAL A 71 -5.19 3.81 -11.31
C VAL A 71 -6.48 4.58 -11.02
N PRO A 72 -7.25 5.04 -12.03
CA PRO A 72 -8.47 5.84 -11.84
C PRO A 72 -9.48 5.23 -10.87
N SER A 73 -9.59 3.91 -10.84
CA SER A 73 -10.49 3.16 -9.96
C SER A 73 -9.99 3.04 -8.52
N LEU A 74 -8.74 3.43 -8.22
CA LEU A 74 -8.06 3.26 -6.92
C LEU A 74 -8.04 1.81 -6.40
N HIS A 75 -8.14 0.79 -7.26
CA HIS A 75 -7.83 -0.57 -6.85
C HIS A 75 -6.32 -0.85 -6.99
N PHE A 76 -5.76 -1.60 -6.05
CA PHE A 76 -4.32 -1.86 -6.02
C PHE A 76 -3.90 -3.15 -6.74
N GLY A 77 -4.80 -3.84 -7.44
CA GLY A 77 -4.48 -5.06 -8.22
C GLY A 77 -3.25 -4.89 -9.13
N PRO A 78 -3.20 -3.88 -10.02
CA PRO A 78 -2.03 -3.61 -10.87
C PRO A 78 -0.74 -3.36 -10.09
N HIS A 79 -0.82 -2.62 -8.98
CA HIS A 79 0.33 -2.42 -8.10
C HIS A 79 0.81 -3.76 -7.50
N ILE A 80 -0.13 -4.61 -7.06
CA ILE A 80 0.17 -5.90 -6.47
C ILE A 80 0.79 -6.85 -7.51
N ASP A 81 0.33 -6.82 -8.76
CA ASP A 81 0.94 -7.58 -9.85
C ASP A 81 2.41 -7.19 -10.08
N ILE A 82 2.70 -5.88 -10.14
CA ILE A 82 4.07 -5.38 -10.33
C ILE A 82 4.95 -5.75 -9.13
N MET A 83 4.46 -5.50 -7.91
CA MET A 83 5.17 -5.72 -6.67
C MET A 83 5.48 -7.21 -6.43
N THR A 84 4.50 -8.10 -6.67
CA THR A 84 4.72 -9.56 -6.56
C THR A 84 5.65 -10.09 -7.64
N SER A 85 5.56 -9.57 -8.88
CA SER A 85 6.50 -9.93 -9.96
C SER A 85 7.95 -9.52 -9.62
N LYS A 86 8.13 -8.33 -9.04
CA LYS A 86 9.44 -7.86 -8.56
C LYS A 86 9.94 -8.77 -7.43
N ALA A 87 9.08 -9.10 -6.47
CA ALA A 87 9.44 -9.97 -5.35
C ALA A 87 9.83 -11.39 -5.80
N PHE A 88 9.11 -11.98 -6.76
CA PHE A 88 9.49 -13.28 -7.34
C PHE A 88 10.83 -13.25 -8.06
N ARG A 89 11.15 -12.16 -8.76
CA ARG A 89 12.45 -11.99 -9.43
C ARG A 89 13.60 -11.99 -8.44
N VAL A 90 13.44 -11.23 -7.35
CA VAL A 90 14.41 -11.18 -6.24
C VAL A 90 14.52 -12.53 -5.55
N LEU A 91 13.39 -13.20 -5.29
CA LEU A 91 13.39 -14.53 -4.69
C LEU A 91 14.05 -15.58 -5.58
N GLY A 92 13.86 -15.51 -6.90
CA GLY A 92 14.55 -16.35 -7.87
C GLY A 92 16.06 -16.11 -7.87
N PHE A 93 16.50 -14.86 -7.73
CA PHE A 93 17.91 -14.52 -7.52
C PHE A 93 18.47 -15.16 -6.24
N ILE A 94 17.80 -14.97 -5.10
CA ILE A 94 18.20 -15.58 -3.82
C ILE A 94 18.32 -17.09 -3.97
N LYS A 95 17.30 -17.76 -4.52
CA LYS A 95 17.27 -19.21 -4.70
C LYS A 95 18.48 -19.72 -5.48
N ARG A 96 18.83 -19.07 -6.60
CA ARG A 96 19.97 -19.49 -7.43
C ARG A 96 21.31 -19.38 -6.72
N HIS A 97 21.49 -18.37 -5.87
CA HIS A 97 22.77 -18.12 -5.19
C HIS A 97 22.88 -18.76 -3.80
N THR A 98 21.79 -19.31 -3.26
CA THR A 98 21.76 -19.82 -1.87
C THR A 98 21.27 -21.27 -1.76
N VAL A 99 21.20 -22.01 -2.87
CA VAL A 99 20.72 -23.40 -2.87
C VAL A 99 21.51 -24.31 -1.92
N ASN A 100 22.82 -24.09 -1.79
CA ASN A 100 23.70 -24.86 -0.92
C ASN A 100 23.78 -24.30 0.52
N PHE A 101 22.98 -23.27 0.85
CA PHE A 101 23.02 -22.69 2.19
C PHE A 101 22.24 -23.57 3.16
N SER A 102 22.89 -23.92 4.27
CA SER A 102 22.31 -24.69 5.35
C SER A 102 21.90 -23.85 6.57
N SER A 103 22.20 -22.55 6.56
CA SER A 103 21.88 -21.64 7.67
C SER A 103 20.47 -21.07 7.54
N PRO A 104 19.52 -21.44 8.43
CA PRO A 104 18.16 -20.89 8.39
C PRO A 104 18.14 -19.37 8.59
N LYS A 105 19.01 -18.87 9.46
CA LYS A 105 19.14 -17.44 9.76
C LYS A 105 19.58 -16.65 8.53
N CYS A 106 20.54 -17.15 7.76
CA CYS A 106 21.01 -16.50 6.55
C CYS A 106 19.90 -16.37 5.50
N LEU A 107 19.19 -17.47 5.22
CA LEU A 107 18.08 -17.51 4.28
C LEU A 107 16.94 -16.55 4.69
N LEU A 108 16.61 -16.53 5.98
CA LEU A 108 15.61 -15.61 6.53
C LEU A 108 16.03 -14.15 6.42
N VAL A 109 17.30 -13.82 6.70
CA VAL A 109 17.80 -12.44 6.57
C VAL A 109 17.69 -11.97 5.13
N LEU A 110 18.12 -12.79 4.16
CA LEU A 110 18.04 -12.46 2.73
C LEU A 110 16.60 -12.26 2.26
N TYR A 111 15.70 -13.15 2.66
CA TYR A 111 14.28 -13.01 2.34
C TYR A 111 13.70 -11.73 2.94
N ASN A 112 13.98 -11.48 4.22
CA ASN A 112 13.43 -10.33 4.93
C ASN A 112 13.95 -9.00 4.38
N SER A 113 15.24 -8.91 4.05
CA SER A 113 15.85 -7.67 3.57
C SER A 113 15.55 -7.36 2.11
N LEU A 114 15.43 -8.39 1.25
CA LEU A 114 15.30 -8.18 -0.19
C LEU A 114 13.90 -8.45 -0.75
N VAL A 115 13.20 -9.47 -0.25
CA VAL A 115 11.88 -9.87 -0.78
C VAL A 115 10.78 -9.23 0.05
N ARG A 116 10.82 -9.38 1.38
CA ARG A 116 9.77 -8.88 2.26
C ARG A 116 9.72 -7.35 2.28
N SER A 117 10.85 -6.67 2.20
CA SER A 117 10.92 -5.21 2.04
C SER A 117 10.12 -4.71 0.83
N VAL A 118 10.18 -5.44 -0.30
CA VAL A 118 9.37 -5.14 -1.49
C VAL A 118 7.88 -5.38 -1.24
N LEU A 119 7.54 -6.47 -0.53
CA LEU A 119 6.14 -6.84 -0.25
C LEU A 119 5.47 -5.99 0.84
N GLU A 120 6.23 -5.35 1.72
CA GLU A 120 5.69 -4.58 2.85
C GLU A 120 5.73 -3.06 2.59
N TYR A 121 6.51 -2.60 1.61
CA TYR A 121 6.64 -1.18 1.29
C TYR A 121 5.28 -0.54 0.99
N GLY A 122 4.89 0.48 1.76
CA GLY A 122 3.65 1.23 1.54
C GLY A 122 2.35 0.46 1.87
N CYS A 123 2.41 -0.71 2.50
CA CYS A 123 1.23 -1.57 2.70
C CYS A 123 0.09 -0.94 3.53
N VAL A 124 0.40 0.11 4.30
CA VAL A 124 -0.61 0.93 5.00
C VAL A 124 -1.63 1.52 4.00
N VAL A 125 -1.17 1.88 2.80
CA VAL A 125 -1.99 2.46 1.73
C VAL A 125 -2.68 1.38 0.90
N TRP A 126 -1.96 0.39 0.39
CA TRP A 126 -2.47 -0.49 -0.67
C TRP A 126 -2.99 -1.86 -0.21
N SER A 127 -2.89 -2.21 1.08
CA SER A 127 -3.15 -3.57 1.59
C SER A 127 -4.36 -4.25 0.92
N PRO A 128 -4.22 -5.49 0.43
CA PRO A 128 -5.29 -6.14 -0.31
C PRO A 128 -6.46 -6.48 0.60
N TYR A 129 -7.64 -6.53 -0.01
CA TYR A 129 -8.86 -7.00 0.65
C TYR A 129 -9.58 -8.09 -0.18
N THR A 130 -9.15 -8.35 -1.42
CA THR A 130 -9.71 -9.43 -2.24
C THR A 130 -8.94 -10.72 -1.99
N ALA A 131 -9.64 -11.85 -1.95
CA ALA A 131 -9.01 -13.16 -1.77
C ALA A 131 -8.01 -13.49 -2.91
N ALA A 132 -8.26 -12.99 -4.12
CA ALA A 132 -7.36 -13.17 -5.26
C ALA A 132 -6.01 -12.47 -5.04
N ASP A 133 -6.05 -11.20 -4.59
CA ASP A 133 -4.83 -10.42 -4.35
C ASP A 133 -4.07 -10.91 -3.11
N ILE A 134 -4.78 -11.30 -2.05
CA ILE A 134 -4.17 -11.93 -0.87
C ILE A 134 -3.40 -13.19 -1.28
N ARG A 135 -4.06 -14.12 -2.00
CA ARG A 135 -3.40 -15.34 -2.50
C ARG A 135 -2.20 -15.03 -3.39
N ARG A 136 -2.28 -13.98 -4.21
CA ARG A 136 -1.17 -13.57 -5.09
C ARG A 136 0.07 -13.20 -4.29
N ILE A 137 -0.09 -12.45 -3.20
CA ILE A 137 1.01 -12.09 -2.29
C ILE A 137 1.52 -13.31 -1.52
N ASP A 138 0.61 -14.12 -0.96
CA ASP A 138 0.98 -15.28 -0.15
C ASP A 138 1.74 -16.34 -0.98
N ARG A 139 1.49 -16.44 -2.29
CA ARG A 139 2.28 -17.30 -3.19
C ARG A 139 3.78 -16.97 -3.15
N VAL A 140 4.16 -15.71 -2.95
CA VAL A 140 5.59 -15.34 -2.84
C VAL A 140 6.20 -15.94 -1.57
N GLN A 141 5.51 -15.82 -0.43
CA GLN A 141 5.95 -16.42 0.83
C GLN A 141 5.97 -17.95 0.75
N ASN A 142 4.93 -18.55 0.18
CA ASN A 142 4.83 -19.99 -0.02
C ASN A 142 5.96 -20.54 -0.89
N TYR A 143 6.34 -19.82 -1.95
CA TYR A 143 7.48 -20.20 -2.78
C TYR A 143 8.80 -20.18 -2.00
N PHE A 144 9.00 -19.14 -1.18
CA PHE A 144 10.17 -19.06 -0.30
C PHE A 144 10.18 -20.20 0.72
N MET A 145 9.05 -20.46 1.38
CA MET A 145 8.94 -21.54 2.37
C MET A 145 9.25 -22.90 1.73
N ASN A 146 8.69 -23.19 0.57
CA ASN A 146 9.01 -24.42 -0.16
C ASN A 146 10.53 -24.56 -0.45
N PHE A 147 11.17 -23.47 -0.87
CA PHE A 147 12.61 -23.45 -1.11
C PHE A 147 13.43 -23.69 0.17
N VAL A 148 13.08 -23.03 1.27
CA VAL A 148 13.78 -23.20 2.55
C VAL A 148 13.56 -24.60 3.12
N GLY A 149 12.36 -25.16 2.98
CA GLY A 149 12.07 -26.54 3.37
C GLY A 149 12.99 -27.53 2.67
N PHE A 150 13.27 -27.31 1.38
CA PHE A 150 14.26 -28.09 0.63
C PHE A 150 15.69 -27.90 1.16
N CYS A 151 16.17 -26.66 1.29
CA CYS A 151 17.56 -26.39 1.73
C CYS A 151 17.85 -26.90 3.16
N LEU A 152 16.86 -26.90 4.04
CA LEU A 152 17.00 -27.29 5.45
C LEU A 152 16.54 -28.71 5.74
N ASN A 153 16.13 -29.47 4.72
CA ASN A 153 15.56 -30.81 4.86
C ASN A 153 14.40 -30.87 5.87
N ILE A 154 13.51 -29.87 5.86
CA ILE A 154 12.32 -29.83 6.71
C ILE A 154 11.16 -30.51 5.95
N PRO A 155 10.73 -31.71 6.38
CA PRO A 155 9.63 -32.41 5.73
C PRO A 155 8.33 -31.62 5.94
N HIS A 156 7.59 -31.43 4.86
CA HIS A 156 6.27 -30.80 4.92
C HIS A 156 5.39 -31.29 3.76
N PRO A 157 4.08 -31.49 3.99
CA PRO A 157 3.16 -31.82 2.91
C PRO A 157 3.04 -30.69 1.89
N LYS A 158 2.63 -31.04 0.67
CA LYS A 158 2.42 -30.06 -0.39
C LYS A 158 1.37 -29.03 0.06
N HIS A 159 1.70 -27.74 -0.03
CA HIS A 159 0.87 -26.62 0.39
C HIS A 159 0.60 -26.51 1.92
N ASP A 160 1.21 -27.36 2.75
CA ASP A 160 1.17 -27.21 4.20
C ASP A 160 2.52 -26.71 4.71
N TYR A 161 2.64 -25.39 4.85
CA TYR A 161 3.88 -24.75 5.30
C TYR A 161 3.96 -24.51 6.82
N ARG A 162 3.01 -25.07 7.60
CA ARG A 162 3.01 -24.93 9.07
C ARG A 162 4.31 -25.42 9.73
N PRO A 163 4.92 -26.57 9.33
CA PRO A 163 6.19 -27.01 9.92
C PRO A 163 7.31 -26.00 9.72
N ILE A 164 7.37 -25.38 8.54
CA ILE A 164 8.39 -24.40 8.17
C ILE A 164 8.20 -23.11 8.97
N ILE A 165 6.96 -22.65 9.09
CA ILE A 165 6.60 -21.48 9.89
C ILE A 165 7.02 -21.66 11.36
N GLN A 166 6.74 -22.82 11.93
CA GLN A 166 7.12 -23.15 13.31
C GLN A 166 8.64 -23.22 13.47
N ALA A 167 9.34 -23.94 12.59
CA ALA A 167 10.79 -24.10 12.64
C ALA A 167 11.54 -22.77 12.51
N LEU A 168 11.05 -21.88 11.63
CA LEU A 168 11.68 -20.58 11.34
C LEU A 168 11.14 -19.42 12.18
N LYS A 169 10.10 -19.65 13.00
CA LYS A 169 9.33 -18.61 13.69
C LYS A 169 8.88 -17.49 12.75
N LEU A 170 8.46 -17.87 11.54
CA LEU A 170 8.09 -16.92 10.48
C LEU A 170 6.63 -16.49 10.63
N ASN A 171 6.36 -15.18 10.58
CA ASN A 171 4.99 -14.68 10.60
C ASN A 171 4.37 -14.70 9.20
N TYR A 172 3.06 -14.94 9.10
CA TYR A 172 2.32 -14.75 7.85
C TYR A 172 2.40 -13.29 7.38
N LEU A 173 2.47 -13.07 6.06
CA LEU A 173 2.50 -11.73 5.49
C LEU A 173 1.26 -10.90 5.86
N GLN A 174 0.09 -11.52 6.04
CA GLN A 174 -1.11 -10.83 6.51
C GLN A 174 -0.90 -10.21 7.90
N THR A 175 -0.51 -11.01 8.88
CA THR A 175 -0.22 -10.55 10.26
C THR A 175 0.81 -9.42 10.27
N ARG A 176 1.82 -9.51 9.39
CA ARG A 176 2.86 -8.49 9.24
C ARG A 176 2.30 -7.15 8.73
N ARG A 177 1.46 -7.18 7.69
CA ARG A 177 0.78 -5.97 7.17
C ARG A 177 -0.16 -5.36 8.22
N ASP A 178 -0.87 -6.19 8.97
CA ASP A 178 -1.78 -5.74 10.02
C ASP A 178 -0.99 -5.06 11.15
N ASN A 179 0.13 -5.64 11.57
CA ASN A 179 1.04 -5.03 12.55
C ASN A 179 1.63 -3.70 12.06
N LEU A 180 2.00 -3.59 10.78
CA LEU A 180 2.46 -2.32 10.20
C LEU A 180 1.35 -1.25 10.22
N GLY A 181 0.12 -1.66 9.95
CA GLY A 181 -1.05 -0.79 10.08
C GLY A 181 -1.30 -0.31 11.51
N ASN A 182 -1.25 -1.23 12.48
CA ASN A 182 -1.43 -0.91 13.89
C ASN A 182 -0.31 0.02 14.41
N ASN A 183 0.94 -0.22 14.00
CA ASN A 183 2.06 0.64 14.33
C ASN A 183 1.90 2.05 13.76
N PHE A 184 1.32 2.17 12.55
CA PHE A 184 1.03 3.46 11.94
C PHE A 184 -0.02 4.25 12.73
N ILE A 185 -1.17 3.63 13.08
CA ILE A 185 -2.19 4.29 13.92
C ILE A 185 -1.63 4.67 15.29
N ARG A 186 -0.90 3.77 15.95
CA ARG A 186 -0.25 4.07 17.22
C ARG A 186 0.71 5.25 17.08
N GLY A 187 1.48 5.29 16.01
CA GLY A 187 2.39 6.40 15.71
C GLY A 187 1.67 7.74 15.50
N LEU A 188 0.48 7.74 14.88
CA LEU A 188 -0.34 8.95 14.75
C LEU A 188 -0.81 9.46 16.13
N ILE A 189 -1.27 8.56 17.00
CA ILE A 189 -1.81 8.91 18.32
C ILE A 189 -0.72 9.40 19.26
N GLU A 190 0.44 8.73 19.24
CA GLU A 190 1.60 9.08 20.07
C GLU A 190 2.40 10.28 19.52
N GLY A 191 1.98 10.87 18.39
CA GLY A 191 2.69 11.99 17.76
C GLY A 191 4.04 11.61 17.12
N ARG A 192 4.35 10.32 16.94
CA ARG A 192 5.53 9.85 16.20
C ARG A 192 5.40 10.03 14.69
N VAL A 193 4.16 10.12 14.19
CA VAL A 193 3.83 10.44 12.80
C VAL A 193 3.11 11.79 12.79
N ASP A 194 3.80 12.83 12.30
CA ASP A 194 3.23 14.17 12.19
C ASP A 194 2.30 14.28 10.97
N ALA A 195 1.03 13.98 11.20
CA ALA A 195 -0.02 14.07 10.17
C ALA A 195 -1.36 14.48 10.80
N PRO A 196 -1.51 15.76 11.23
CA PRO A 196 -2.70 16.23 11.95
C PRO A 196 -4.00 15.99 11.17
N ARG A 197 -3.98 16.18 9.85
CA ARG A 197 -5.15 15.92 8.98
C ARG A 197 -5.61 14.46 8.97
N LEU A 198 -4.69 13.52 9.20
CA LEU A 198 -5.05 12.10 9.31
C LEU A 198 -5.54 11.77 10.72
N LEU A 199 -4.96 12.40 11.74
CA LEU A 199 -5.38 12.27 13.13
C LEU A 199 -6.81 12.80 13.33
N GLU A 200 -7.16 13.94 12.71
CA GLU A 200 -8.50 14.52 12.71
C GLU A 200 -9.57 13.60 12.10
N GLN A 201 -9.17 12.67 11.23
CA GLN A 201 -10.07 11.68 10.60
C GLN A 201 -10.23 10.40 11.44
N LEU A 202 -9.56 10.30 12.59
CA LEU A 202 -9.72 9.16 13.49
C LEU A 202 -10.91 9.40 14.43
N ASP A 203 -11.94 8.59 14.26
CA ASP A 203 -13.13 8.61 15.11
C ASP A 203 -12.87 7.83 16.40
N PHE A 204 -12.42 8.51 17.45
CA PHE A 204 -12.16 7.89 18.75
C PHE A 204 -13.45 7.49 19.46
N ARG A 205 -13.43 6.31 20.08
CA ARG A 205 -14.49 5.85 20.96
C ARG A 205 -14.08 6.06 22.41
N ILE A 206 -14.82 6.90 23.11
CA ILE A 206 -14.71 7.03 24.57
C ILE A 206 -15.48 5.84 25.18
N PRO A 207 -14.82 4.93 25.92
CA PRO A 207 -15.48 3.77 26.48
C PRO A 207 -16.39 4.20 27.64
N ASN A 208 -17.71 4.02 27.47
CA ASN A 208 -18.69 4.19 28.56
C ASN A 208 -18.85 2.92 29.42
N ASN A 209 -18.20 1.81 29.04
CA ASN A 209 -18.26 0.53 29.72
C ASN A 209 -16.91 -0.20 29.56
N THR A 210 -16.33 -0.66 30.66
CA THR A 210 -15.04 -1.37 30.70
C THR A 210 -15.06 -2.72 29.96
N ARG A 211 -16.24 -3.26 29.61
CA ARG A 211 -16.40 -4.53 28.90
C ARG A 211 -16.23 -4.43 27.38
N LEU A 212 -16.33 -3.24 26.79
CA LEU A 212 -16.20 -3.02 25.34
C LEU A 212 -14.88 -2.29 25.06
N GLN A 213 -13.86 -3.04 24.66
CA GLN A 213 -12.50 -2.52 24.39
C GLN A 213 -12.29 -2.00 22.96
N CYS A 214 -13.33 -1.51 22.27
CA CYS A 214 -13.12 -0.88 20.96
C CYS A 214 -12.64 0.57 21.15
N SER A 215 -11.48 0.90 20.59
CA SER A 215 -10.85 2.23 20.69
C SER A 215 -11.37 3.25 19.66
N PHE A 216 -11.97 2.77 18.56
CA PHE A 216 -12.44 3.61 17.45
C PHE A 216 -13.89 3.31 17.06
N TYR A 217 -14.55 4.28 16.42
CA TYR A 217 -15.80 4.15 15.66
C TYR A 217 -15.51 4.17 14.16
N PRO A 218 -15.20 3.03 13.51
CA PRO A 218 -14.93 3.02 12.08
C PRO A 218 -16.17 3.53 11.31
N PRO A 219 -16.00 4.38 10.29
CA PRO A 219 -17.13 4.94 9.55
C PRO A 219 -17.95 3.83 8.89
N ASN A 220 -19.28 3.98 8.96
CA ASN A 220 -20.24 3.08 8.32
C ASN A 220 -20.16 3.24 6.80
N ASN A 221 -19.41 2.36 6.15
CA ASN A 221 -19.18 2.37 4.71
C ASN A 221 -20.02 1.32 4.00
N THR A 222 -20.83 1.74 3.03
CA THR A 222 -21.71 0.84 2.26
C THR A 222 -20.97 0.08 1.15
N SER A 223 -19.88 0.63 0.62
CA SER A 223 -19.08 -0.03 -0.42
C SER A 223 -17.88 -0.78 0.16
N ASN A 224 -17.55 -1.94 -0.43
CA ASN A 224 -16.35 -2.69 -0.08
C ASN A 224 -15.07 -1.87 -0.27
N PHE A 225 -15.05 -0.94 -1.22
CA PHE A 225 -13.92 -0.04 -1.42
C PHE A 225 -13.75 0.91 -0.24
N ALA A 226 -14.78 1.67 0.12
CA ALA A 226 -14.69 2.66 1.20
C ALA A 226 -14.45 1.98 2.55
N ARG A 227 -15.06 0.79 2.76
CA ARG A 227 -14.77 -0.05 3.92
C ARG A 227 -13.29 -0.40 3.98
N ASN A 228 -12.67 -0.80 2.88
CA ASN A 228 -11.26 -1.22 2.85
C ASN A 228 -10.27 -0.09 2.54
N ALA A 229 -10.73 1.17 2.52
CA ALA A 229 -9.84 2.32 2.45
C ALA A 229 -8.89 2.34 3.66
N PRO A 230 -7.71 2.99 3.56
CA PRO A 230 -6.66 2.92 4.57
C PRO A 230 -7.15 3.20 5.99
N LEU A 231 -7.66 4.40 6.30
CA LEU A 231 -8.05 4.75 7.67
C LEU A 231 -9.20 3.89 8.23
N PRO A 232 -10.34 3.68 7.53
CA PRO A 232 -11.40 2.81 8.03
C PRO A 232 -10.94 1.38 8.29
N ARG A 233 -10.06 0.84 7.44
CA ARG A 233 -9.48 -0.50 7.62
C ARG A 233 -8.60 -0.54 8.86
N LEU A 234 -7.71 0.44 9.03
CA LEU A 234 -6.78 0.49 10.16
C LEU A 234 -7.52 0.65 11.49
N MET A 235 -8.54 1.50 11.58
CA MET A 235 -9.37 1.65 12.78
C MET A 235 -10.06 0.34 13.17
N ARG A 236 -10.56 -0.42 12.19
CA ARG A 236 -11.13 -1.75 12.45
C ARG A 236 -10.08 -2.75 12.95
N LEU A 237 -8.88 -2.75 12.34
CA LEU A 237 -7.80 -3.64 12.76
C LEU A 237 -7.35 -3.33 14.19
N ALA A 238 -7.27 -2.05 14.54
CA ALA A 238 -6.90 -1.62 15.88
C ALA A 238 -7.95 -1.98 16.96
N ASN A 239 -9.23 -2.10 16.58
CA ASN A 239 -10.29 -2.57 17.48
C ASN A 239 -10.27 -4.09 17.76
N LEU A 240 -9.43 -4.85 17.06
CA LEU A 240 -9.26 -6.30 17.27
C LEU A 240 -8.08 -6.62 18.21
N LEU A 241 -7.34 -5.61 18.63
CA LEU A 241 -6.27 -5.69 19.64
C LEU A 241 -6.86 -5.54 21.04
#